data_AF-A0A0F7N211-F1
#
_entry.id   AF-A0A0F7N211-F1
#
_cell.length_a   1.000
_cell.length_b   1.000
_cell.length_c   1.000
_cell.angle_alpha   90.00
_cell.angle_beta   90.00
_cell.angle_gamma   90.00
#
_symmetry.space_group_name_H-M   'P 1'
#
loop_
_entity.id
_entity.type
_entity.pdbx_description
1 polymer ?
#
loop_
_entity_poly.entity_id
_entity_poly.type
_entity_poly.pdbx_seq_one_letter_code
_entity_poly.pdbx_strand_id
1 'polypeptide(L)'
;MSRILRANLSTAAATLALLTAASLGATTARAAAGTDSAPAAAPTPCEQADALMNLTYGEFAETPHAPLNWTADGCSVPTGYAPYREVFRPACALHDFGYRNYGGKHERKLSPTRETENWIDGRFRTETRRICDDRDGSRLSRLTCLNAAEAYYEAVRLGGDSSLF
;
A
#
# COMPACT_ATOMS: atom_id res chain seq x y z
N MET A 1 -12.68 48.25 -73.89
CA MET A 1 -11.30 47.80 -74.23
C MET A 1 -11.35 46.29 -74.34
N SER A 2 -11.49 45.83 -75.57
CA SER A 2 -10.41 45.20 -76.33
C SER A 2 -10.26 43.73 -75.91
N ARG A 3 -10.86 42.83 -76.69
CA ARG A 3 -10.28 42.16 -77.88
C ARG A 3 -9.67 40.82 -77.41
N ILE A 4 -10.24 39.68 -77.84
CA ILE A 4 -9.79 38.95 -79.06
C ILE A 4 -8.40 38.31 -78.79
N LEU A 5 -8.05 37.05 -79.03
CA LEU A 5 -8.49 36.00 -79.95
C LEU A 5 -7.92 34.63 -79.46
N ARG A 6 -8.67 33.56 -79.70
CA ARG A 6 -8.31 32.25 -80.27
C ARG A 6 -6.84 31.79 -80.31
N ALA A 7 -6.63 30.51 -80.01
CA ALA A 7 -6.14 29.57 -81.03
C ALA A 7 -6.68 28.15 -80.77
N ASN A 8 -7.48 27.67 -81.73
CA ASN A 8 -7.85 26.27 -81.92
C ASN A 8 -6.68 25.54 -82.61
N LEU A 9 -6.68 24.20 -82.51
CA LEU A 9 -6.29 23.18 -83.52
C LEU A 9 -5.81 21.94 -82.74
N SER A 10 -6.05 20.68 -83.09
CA SER A 10 -7.06 19.95 -83.87
C SER A 10 -6.71 18.47 -83.68
N THR A 11 -7.73 17.64 -83.50
CA THR A 11 -7.86 16.22 -83.96
C THR A 11 -6.76 15.18 -83.71
N ALA A 12 -7.20 14.05 -83.13
CA ALA A 12 -7.06 12.64 -83.57
C ALA A 12 -6.73 11.73 -82.36
N ALA A 13 -7.69 10.98 -81.84
CA ALA A 13 -8.00 9.60 -82.23
C ALA A 13 -6.87 8.60 -81.94
N ALA A 14 -7.06 7.69 -80.98
CA ALA A 14 -6.71 6.26 -81.08
C ALA A 14 -6.88 5.52 -79.72
N THR A 15 -7.89 4.64 -79.69
CA THR A 15 -7.86 3.24 -79.21
C THR A 15 -7.10 2.79 -77.95
N LEU A 16 -7.89 2.25 -77.02
CA LEU A 16 -7.81 0.91 -76.40
C LEU A 16 -6.45 0.41 -75.84
N ALA A 17 -6.39 0.27 -74.50
CA ALA A 17 -5.83 -0.93 -73.85
C ALA A 17 -6.30 -1.02 -72.38
N LEU A 18 -6.96 -2.13 -72.06
CA LEU A 18 -7.22 -2.57 -70.68
C LEU A 18 -5.89 -2.95 -70.00
N LEU A 19 -5.65 -2.40 -68.82
CA LEU A 19 -4.75 -3.00 -67.82
C LEU A 19 -5.43 -2.87 -66.45
N THR A 20 -6.16 -3.93 -66.06
CA THR A 20 -6.63 -4.12 -64.69
C THR A 20 -5.43 -4.48 -63.82
N ALA A 21 -4.83 -3.49 -63.17
CA ALA A 21 -3.90 -3.75 -62.07
C ALA A 21 -4.72 -4.14 -60.83
N ALA A 22 -4.82 -5.44 -60.57
CA ALA A 22 -5.31 -5.95 -59.29
C ALA A 22 -4.32 -5.54 -58.20
N SER A 23 -4.67 -4.52 -57.41
CA SER A 23 -3.95 -4.21 -56.18
C SER A 23 -4.22 -5.34 -55.19
N LEU A 24 -3.20 -6.16 -54.90
CA LEU A 24 -3.22 -7.03 -53.72
C LEU A 24 -3.24 -6.09 -52.49
N GLY A 25 -4.43 -5.91 -51.93
CA GLY A 25 -4.59 -5.30 -50.61
C GLY A 25 -3.93 -6.23 -49.59
N ALA A 26 -2.73 -5.89 -49.14
CA ALA A 26 -2.14 -6.49 -47.96
C ALA A 26 -2.95 -6.01 -46.74
N THR A 27 -3.98 -6.76 -46.36
CA THR A 27 -4.62 -6.62 -45.05
C THR A 27 -3.62 -7.09 -44.00
N THR A 28 -2.91 -6.15 -43.38
CA THR A 28 -2.20 -6.42 -42.14
C THR A 28 -3.25 -6.72 -41.07
N ALA A 29 -3.48 -8.00 -40.81
CA ALA A 29 -4.24 -8.43 -39.64
C ALA A 29 -3.46 -7.95 -38.40
N ARG A 30 -3.87 -6.80 -37.84
CA ARG A 30 -3.44 -6.35 -36.53
C ARG A 30 -4.05 -7.35 -35.54
N ALA A 31 -3.29 -8.36 -35.15
CA ALA A 31 -3.62 -9.17 -33.99
C ALA A 31 -3.76 -8.21 -32.81
N ALA A 32 -4.98 -7.97 -32.35
CA ALA A 32 -5.21 -7.39 -31.05
C ALA A 32 -4.68 -8.42 -30.05
N ALA A 33 -3.49 -8.19 -29.53
CA ALA A 33 -3.00 -8.88 -28.36
C ALA A 33 -3.95 -8.49 -27.22
N GLY A 34 -5.02 -9.28 -27.05
CA GLY A 34 -5.79 -9.28 -25.83
C GLY A 34 -4.83 -9.67 -24.72
N THR A 35 -4.46 -8.71 -23.89
CA THR A 35 -3.87 -9.00 -22.60
C THR A 35 -4.98 -9.65 -21.77
N ASP A 36 -5.14 -10.97 -21.90
CA ASP A 36 -5.84 -11.79 -20.93
C ASP A 36 -5.07 -11.65 -19.60
N SER A 37 -5.43 -10.58 -18.88
CA SER A 37 -4.94 -10.36 -17.53
C SER A 37 -5.71 -11.33 -16.66
N ALA A 38 -5.08 -12.46 -16.33
CA ALA A 38 -5.59 -13.34 -15.30
C ALA A 38 -5.91 -12.50 -14.05
N PRO A 39 -7.06 -12.72 -13.38
CA PRO A 39 -7.37 -11.97 -12.16
C PRO A 39 -6.24 -12.14 -11.16
N ALA A 40 -5.78 -11.02 -10.58
CA ALA A 40 -4.72 -11.03 -9.59
C ALA A 40 -5.08 -12.01 -8.46
N ALA A 41 -4.14 -12.89 -8.10
CA ALA A 41 -4.32 -13.79 -6.98
C ALA A 41 -4.62 -12.99 -5.71
N ALA A 42 -5.48 -13.54 -4.84
CA ALA A 42 -5.75 -12.92 -3.54
C ALA A 42 -4.44 -12.83 -2.73
N PRO A 43 -4.24 -11.75 -1.95
CA PRO A 43 -3.03 -11.58 -1.16
C PRO A 43 -2.89 -12.69 -0.11
N THR A 44 -1.66 -13.13 0.12
CA THR A 44 -1.32 -14.10 1.17
C THR A 44 -1.55 -13.50 2.57
N PRO A 45 -1.66 -14.33 3.63
CA PRO A 45 -1.75 -13.82 4.99
C PRO A 45 -0.58 -12.92 5.41
N CYS A 46 0.64 -13.21 4.95
CA CYS A 46 1.81 -12.35 5.20
C CYS A 46 1.64 -10.98 4.51
N GLU A 47 1.29 -10.96 3.22
CA GLU A 47 1.09 -9.70 2.49
C GLU A 47 -0.05 -8.86 3.09
N GLN A 48 -1.14 -9.52 3.52
CA GLN A 48 -2.23 -8.85 4.23
C GLN A 48 -1.77 -8.27 5.57
N ALA A 49 -1.02 -9.04 6.37
CA ALA A 49 -0.50 -8.58 7.66
C ALA A 49 0.50 -7.43 7.48
N ASP A 50 1.37 -7.50 6.47
CA ASP A 50 2.36 -6.46 6.16
C ASP A 50 1.67 -5.16 5.77
N ALA A 51 0.63 -5.25 4.94
CA ALA A 51 -0.18 -4.09 4.55
C ALA A 51 -0.83 -3.43 5.77
N LEU A 52 -1.40 -4.22 6.68
CA LEU A 52 -2.03 -3.74 7.91
C LEU A 52 -1.01 -3.14 8.89
N MET A 53 0.14 -3.78 9.07
CA MET A 53 1.22 -3.29 9.94
C MET A 53 1.80 -1.96 9.45
N ASN A 54 1.68 -1.66 8.15
CA ASN A 54 2.17 -0.43 7.57
C ASN A 54 1.17 0.75 7.62
N LEU A 55 -0.07 0.51 8.05
CA LEU A 55 -1.07 1.56 8.32
C LEU A 55 -0.68 2.41 9.53
N THR A 56 -1.12 3.67 9.55
CA THR A 56 -1.08 4.47 10.78
C THR A 56 -2.00 3.87 11.85
N TYR A 57 -1.79 4.23 13.13
CA TYR A 57 -2.66 3.77 14.21
C TYR A 57 -4.13 4.12 13.98
N GLY A 58 -4.41 5.26 13.35
CA GLY A 58 -5.76 5.72 13.03
C GLY A 58 -6.40 4.89 11.92
N GLU A 59 -5.70 4.70 10.81
CA GLU A 59 -6.18 3.85 9.70
C GLU A 59 -6.38 2.39 10.16
N PHE A 60 -5.45 1.86 10.96
CA PHE A 60 -5.56 0.52 11.51
C PHE A 60 -6.79 0.37 12.41
N ALA A 61 -7.08 1.36 13.27
CA ALA A 61 -8.24 1.33 14.16
C ALA A 61 -9.58 1.32 13.41
N GLU A 62 -9.63 1.91 12.22
CA GLU A 62 -10.82 1.95 11.36
C GLU A 62 -10.89 0.76 10.38
N THR A 63 -9.87 -0.10 10.34
CA THR A 63 -9.81 -1.19 9.37
C THR A 63 -10.74 -2.34 9.76
N PRO A 64 -11.64 -2.80 8.85
CA PRO A 64 -12.46 -3.97 9.11
C PRO A 64 -11.61 -5.21 9.37
N HIS A 65 -12.03 -6.03 10.33
CA HIS A 65 -11.27 -7.21 10.72
C HIS A 65 -11.20 -8.23 9.56
N ALA A 66 -9.97 -8.42 9.06
CA ALA A 66 -9.57 -9.45 8.10
C ALA A 66 -9.38 -10.82 8.80
N PRO A 67 -9.19 -11.96 8.10
CA PRO A 67 -9.04 -13.31 8.70
C PRO A 67 -7.73 -13.56 9.51
N LEU A 68 -7.14 -12.48 10.00
CA LEU A 68 -5.95 -12.44 10.84
C LEU A 68 -6.34 -12.37 12.33
N ASN A 69 -5.35 -12.49 13.21
CA ASN A 69 -5.59 -12.40 14.65
C ASN A 69 -5.67 -10.93 15.08
N TRP A 70 -6.89 -10.46 15.38
CA TRP A 70 -7.19 -9.09 15.86
C TRP A 70 -7.40 -8.99 17.36
N THR A 71 -7.15 -10.07 18.11
CA THR A 71 -7.26 -9.98 19.56
C THR A 71 -6.24 -8.97 20.07
N ALA A 72 -6.58 -8.17 21.08
CA ALA A 72 -5.69 -7.17 21.67
C ALA A 72 -6.02 -7.02 23.16
N ASP A 73 -4.99 -6.92 24.00
CA ASP A 73 -5.09 -6.59 25.43
C ASP A 73 -4.58 -5.16 25.72
N GLY A 74 -4.09 -4.49 24.68
CA GLY A 74 -3.63 -3.11 24.72
C GLY A 74 -2.22 -3.05 25.29
N CYS A 75 -1.87 -1.97 25.99
CA CYS A 75 -0.47 -1.70 26.28
C CYS A 75 0.18 -2.64 27.32
N SER A 76 -0.45 -3.72 27.77
CA SER A 76 0.09 -4.77 28.65
C SER A 76 0.96 -4.29 29.84
N VAL A 77 0.68 -3.08 30.31
CA VAL A 77 1.33 -2.41 31.44
C VAL A 77 0.41 -2.41 32.66
N PRO A 78 0.96 -2.45 33.89
CA PRO A 78 0.17 -2.35 35.11
C PRO A 78 -0.71 -1.09 35.13
N THR A 79 -2.00 -1.28 35.39
CA THR A 79 -2.97 -0.18 35.46
C THR A 79 -2.59 0.80 36.57
N GLY A 80 -2.57 2.10 36.25
CA GLY A 80 -2.25 3.17 37.22
C GLY A 80 -0.77 3.49 37.37
N TYR A 81 0.13 2.69 36.78
CA TYR A 81 1.59 2.90 36.88
C TYR A 81 2.22 3.46 35.60
N ALA A 82 1.53 3.32 34.47
CA ALA A 82 2.01 3.75 33.18
C ALA A 82 1.18 4.95 32.69
N PRO A 83 1.68 6.20 32.81
CA PRO A 83 1.00 7.35 32.24
C PRO A 83 0.89 7.15 30.72
N TYR A 84 -0.08 7.80 30.08
CA TYR A 84 -0.33 7.67 28.64
C TYR A 84 -0.82 6.28 28.17
N ARG A 85 -1.14 5.33 29.07
CA ARG A 85 -1.67 4.01 28.69
C ARG A 85 -2.87 4.10 27.75
N GLU A 86 -3.87 4.89 28.14
CA GLU A 86 -5.07 5.08 27.30
C GLU A 86 -4.77 5.87 26.03
N VAL A 87 -3.78 6.77 26.09
CA VAL A 87 -3.37 7.58 24.95
C VAL A 87 -2.73 6.71 23.87
N PHE A 88 -1.87 5.77 24.26
CA PHE A 88 -1.16 4.89 23.35
C PHE A 88 -1.92 3.61 23.01
N ARG A 89 -3.10 3.38 23.60
CA ARG A 89 -3.91 2.18 23.38
C ARG A 89 -4.11 1.84 21.88
N PRO A 90 -4.33 2.79 20.95
CA PRO A 90 -4.42 2.48 19.53
C PRO A 90 -3.11 1.93 18.93
N ALA A 91 -1.96 2.52 19.28
CA ALA A 91 -0.65 2.02 18.84
C ALA A 91 -0.32 0.65 19.48
N CYS A 92 -0.74 0.43 20.72
CA CYS A 92 -0.61 -0.88 21.38
C CYS A 92 -1.45 -1.96 20.69
N ALA A 93 -2.65 -1.63 20.18
CA ALA A 93 -3.44 -2.57 19.40
C ALA A 93 -2.74 -2.99 18.08
N LEU A 94 -2.05 -2.07 17.41
CA LEU A 94 -1.22 -2.39 16.24
C LEU A 94 -0.02 -3.27 16.62
N HIS A 95 0.62 -3.01 17.77
CA HIS A 95 1.74 -3.82 18.28
C HIS A 95 1.29 -5.25 18.61
N ASP A 96 0.16 -5.39 19.32
CA ASP A 96 -0.48 -6.67 19.64
C ASP A 96 -0.78 -7.47 18.37
N PHE A 97 -1.33 -6.81 17.34
CA PHE A 97 -1.59 -7.45 16.05
C PHE A 97 -0.31 -8.02 15.43
N GLY A 98 0.79 -7.27 15.47
CA GLY A 98 2.10 -7.75 15.05
C GLY A 98 2.52 -9.01 15.81
N TYR A 99 2.53 -8.98 17.14
CA TYR A 99 2.96 -10.12 17.96
C TYR A 99 2.09 -11.36 17.74
N ARG A 100 0.77 -11.16 17.60
CA ARG A 100 -0.21 -12.26 17.49
C ARG A 100 -0.22 -12.94 16.13
N ASN A 101 0.22 -12.27 15.09
CA ASN A 101 0.29 -12.84 13.75
C ASN A 101 1.71 -13.31 13.40
N TYR A 102 2.75 -12.54 13.74
CA TYR A 102 4.12 -12.86 13.36
C TYR A 102 4.85 -13.75 14.39
N GLY A 103 4.54 -13.61 15.68
CA GLY A 103 5.26 -14.27 16.77
C GLY A 103 5.06 -15.79 16.84
N GLY A 104 5.99 -16.47 17.51
CA GLY A 104 6.07 -17.92 17.65
C GLY A 104 5.09 -18.52 18.66
N LYS A 105 4.46 -17.68 19.49
CA LYS A 105 3.53 -18.08 20.57
C LYS A 105 2.09 -18.28 20.14
N HIS A 106 1.73 -17.85 18.93
CA HIS A 106 0.39 -17.94 18.39
C HIS A 106 0.33 -18.85 17.17
N GLU A 107 -0.86 -19.13 16.66
CA GLU A 107 -1.06 -20.17 15.64
C GLU A 107 -0.45 -19.81 14.27
N ARG A 108 -0.35 -18.52 13.93
CA ARG A 108 0.03 -18.06 12.57
C ARG A 108 1.54 -18.11 12.31
N LYS A 109 2.36 -17.63 13.26
CA LYS A 109 3.83 -17.65 13.19
C LYS A 109 4.39 -17.18 11.84
N LEU A 110 3.87 -16.06 11.32
CA LEU A 110 4.19 -15.61 9.96
C LEU A 110 5.69 -15.34 9.77
N SER A 111 6.38 -14.81 10.80
CA SER A 111 7.83 -14.59 10.79
C SER A 111 8.34 -14.38 12.22
N PRO A 112 8.55 -15.45 13.01
CA PRO A 112 9.04 -15.36 14.39
C PRO A 112 10.56 -15.15 14.38
N THR A 113 10.99 -13.96 13.94
CA THR A 113 12.40 -13.59 13.83
C THR A 113 12.68 -12.32 14.62
N ARG A 114 13.96 -12.14 15.01
CA ARG A 114 14.43 -10.92 15.66
C ARG A 114 14.22 -9.68 14.80
N GLU A 115 14.37 -9.81 13.49
CA GLU A 115 14.18 -8.70 12.56
C GLU A 115 12.72 -8.24 12.55
N THR A 116 11.79 -9.19 12.49
CA THR A 116 10.35 -8.91 12.54
C THR A 116 9.94 -8.29 13.87
N GLU A 117 10.47 -8.76 14.99
CA GLU A 117 10.25 -8.14 16.30
C GLU A 117 10.74 -6.69 16.35
N ASN A 118 11.99 -6.44 15.94
CA ASN A 118 12.57 -5.09 15.89
C ASN A 118 11.72 -4.16 15.02
N TRP A 119 11.19 -4.68 13.91
CA TRP A 119 10.29 -3.95 13.03
C TRP A 119 8.95 -3.63 13.73
N ILE A 120 8.29 -4.60 14.38
CA ILE A 120 7.03 -4.39 15.11
C ILE A 120 7.22 -3.37 16.24
N ASP A 121 8.28 -3.50 17.04
CA ASP A 121 8.60 -2.53 18.11
C ASP A 121 8.90 -1.13 17.54
N GLY A 122 9.59 -1.06 16.39
CA GLY A 122 9.87 0.18 15.69
C GLY A 122 8.61 0.86 15.14
N ARG A 123 7.64 0.06 14.64
CA ARG A 123 6.31 0.54 14.25
C ARG A 123 5.57 1.10 15.46
N PHE A 124 5.57 0.38 16.59
CA PHE A 124 4.98 0.87 17.83
C PHE A 124 5.55 2.22 18.28
N ARG A 125 6.88 2.38 18.27
CA ARG A 125 7.53 3.67 18.55
C ARG A 125 7.10 4.77 17.59
N THR A 126 6.99 4.45 16.31
CA THR A 126 6.58 5.41 15.27
C THR A 126 5.15 5.89 15.51
N GLU A 127 4.24 4.96 15.79
CA GLU A 127 2.83 5.27 16.00
C GLU A 127 2.57 6.00 17.33
N THR A 128 3.24 5.62 18.43
CA THR A 128 3.12 6.36 19.70
C THR A 128 3.61 7.80 19.58
N ARG A 129 4.68 8.04 18.81
CA ARG A 129 5.16 9.40 18.50
C ARG A 129 4.17 10.16 17.61
N ARG A 130 3.56 9.51 16.61
CA ARG A 130 2.50 10.13 15.78
C ARG A 130 1.30 10.54 16.63
N ILE A 131 0.85 9.70 17.57
CA ILE A 131 -0.19 10.06 18.55
C ILE A 131 0.20 11.33 19.33
N CYS A 132 1.47 11.48 19.71
CA CYS A 132 1.93 12.69 20.39
C CYS A 132 1.93 13.94 19.49
N ASP A 133 2.13 13.77 18.18
CA ASP A 133 2.13 14.85 17.20
C ASP A 133 0.70 15.26 16.82
N ASP A 134 -0.21 14.30 16.67
CA ASP A 134 -1.62 14.53 16.34
C ASP A 134 -2.40 15.16 17.50
N ARG A 135 -1.89 15.03 18.73
CA ARG A 135 -2.45 15.70 19.90
C ARG A 135 -2.06 17.17 19.86
N ASP A 136 -2.95 17.99 19.32
CA ASP A 136 -2.88 19.45 19.37
C ASP A 136 -2.87 19.94 20.83
N GLY A 137 -1.66 20.18 21.33
CA GLY A 137 -1.41 20.64 22.67
C GLY A 137 -0.18 21.53 22.74
N SER A 138 0.06 22.09 23.92
CA SER A 138 1.27 22.88 24.17
C SER A 138 2.55 22.11 23.81
N ARG A 139 3.63 22.83 23.48
CA ARG A 139 4.96 22.21 23.28
C ARG A 139 5.39 21.33 24.45
N LEU A 140 5.04 21.73 25.67
CA LEU A 140 5.39 20.99 26.89
C LEU A 140 4.65 19.65 26.95
N SER A 141 3.32 19.64 26.74
CA SER A 141 2.53 18.39 26.73
C SER A 141 2.98 17.42 25.63
N ARG A 142 3.39 17.95 24.47
CA ARG A 142 3.96 17.13 23.39
C ARG A 142 5.30 16.51 23.82
N LEU A 143 6.20 17.30 24.42
CA LEU A 143 7.48 16.78 24.92
C LEU A 143 7.28 15.68 25.97
N THR A 144 6.36 15.87 26.93
CA THR A 144 6.04 14.85 27.93
C THR A 144 5.47 13.58 27.29
N CYS A 145 4.62 13.71 26.28
CA CYS A 145 4.11 12.57 25.53
C CYS A 145 5.23 11.81 24.81
N LEU A 146 6.14 12.51 24.13
CA LEU A 146 7.26 11.88 23.42
C LEU A 146 8.20 11.13 24.39
N ASN A 147 8.47 11.70 25.56
CA ASN A 147 9.25 11.01 26.59
C ASN A 147 8.55 9.73 27.06
N ALA A 148 7.22 9.76 27.21
CA ALA A 148 6.45 8.56 27.53
C ALA A 148 6.50 7.53 26.38
N ALA A 149 6.43 7.97 25.12
CA ALA A 149 6.54 7.09 23.95
C ALA A 149 7.88 6.33 23.92
N GLU A 150 8.99 7.02 24.21
CA GLU A 150 10.31 6.37 24.30
C GLU A 150 10.38 5.37 25.47
N ALA A 151 9.82 5.70 26.64
CA ALA A 151 9.79 4.78 27.78
C ALA A 151 8.98 3.51 27.48
N TYR A 152 7.85 3.62 26.78
CA TYR A 152 7.07 2.46 26.34
C TYR A 152 7.84 1.64 25.31
N TYR A 153 8.52 2.29 24.37
CA TYR A 153 9.36 1.60 23.39
C TYR A 153 10.47 0.81 24.07
N GLU A 154 11.19 1.41 25.03
CA GLU A 154 12.22 0.71 25.80
C GLU A 154 11.64 -0.50 26.55
N ALA A 155 10.44 -0.39 27.12
CA ALA A 155 9.77 -1.49 27.80
C ALA A 155 9.50 -2.68 26.86
N VAL A 156 8.97 -2.43 25.65
CA VAL A 156 8.75 -3.52 24.68
C VAL A 156 10.06 -4.09 24.14
N ARG A 157 11.11 -3.28 23.99
CA ARG A 157 12.45 -3.76 23.60
C ARG A 157 13.09 -4.69 24.63
N LEU A 158 12.81 -4.48 25.91
CA LEU A 158 13.37 -5.28 27.00
C LEU A 158 12.51 -6.50 27.35
N GLY A 159 11.19 -6.42 27.18
CA GLY A 159 10.24 -7.49 27.51
C GLY A 159 9.74 -8.32 26.32
N GLY A 160 9.90 -7.79 25.10
CA GLY A 160 9.33 -8.29 23.85
C GLY A 160 9.76 -9.72 23.50
N ASP A 161 11.03 -10.05 23.72
CA ASP A 161 11.60 -11.36 23.40
C ASP A 161 10.75 -12.51 23.95
N SER A 162 10.39 -12.39 25.22
CA SER A 162 9.64 -13.40 25.96
C SER A 162 8.18 -13.48 25.54
N SER A 163 7.70 -12.56 24.72
CA SER A 163 6.33 -12.56 24.17
C SER A 163 6.30 -12.93 22.69
N LEU A 164 7.39 -12.71 21.95
CA LEU A 164 7.48 -13.05 20.54
C LEU A 164 8.00 -14.47 20.26
N PHE A 165 8.93 -15.00 21.07
CA PHE A 165 9.51 -16.35 20.91
C PHE A 165 8.98 -17.33 21.96
#